data_AF-A0AAD4G7S9-F1
#
_entry.id   AF-A0AAD4G7S9-F1
#
_cell.length_a   1.000
_cell.length_b   1.000
_cell.length_c   1.000
_cell.angle_alpha   90.00
_cell.angle_beta   90.00
_cell.angle_gamma   90.00
#
_symmetry.space_group_name_H-M   'P 1'
#
loop_
_entity.id
_entity.type
_entity.pdbx_description
1 polymer ?
#
loop_
_entity_poly.entity_id
_entity_poly.type
_entity_poly.pdbx_seq_one_letter_code
_entity_poly.pdbx_strand_id
1 'polypeptide(L)'
;RPPNIVWDEGRVQELVTWLITHPADRHVLYHDRNQAGSAPPLPPNERPSGRQKKDVHAAIAKNIFNSKDPEYSNDPERYTTSVSNRLTALKRDYQKCRNRLKQTGAGVHPDDPNPNLLSQIRSDFPHYDELDEIWRGIPGFDSDLISSDPTVDHAQGLLSLV
;
A
#
# COMPACT_ATOMS: atom_id res chain seq x y z
N ARG A 1 -28.24 -11.20 -8.41
CA ARG A 1 -26.98 -10.68 -7.83
C ARG A 1 -26.02 -10.49 -8.99
N PRO A 2 -25.46 -9.29 -9.21
CA PRO A 2 -24.47 -9.12 -10.26
C PRO A 2 -23.24 -10.02 -10.02
N PRO A 3 -22.53 -10.42 -11.08
CA PRO A 3 -21.31 -11.20 -10.93
C PRO A 3 -20.26 -10.42 -10.15
N ASN A 4 -19.41 -11.15 -9.43
CA ASN A 4 -18.38 -10.54 -8.61
C ASN A 4 -17.29 -9.95 -9.54
N ILE A 5 -16.80 -8.75 -9.25
CA ILE A 5 -15.72 -8.15 -10.04
C ILE A 5 -14.44 -8.94 -9.78
N VAL A 6 -13.89 -9.54 -10.82
CA VAL A 6 -12.68 -10.37 -10.76
C VAL A 6 -11.44 -9.48 -10.85
N TRP A 7 -10.46 -9.76 -10.00
CA TRP A 7 -9.12 -9.16 -10.01
C TRP A 7 -8.10 -10.25 -10.34
N ASP A 8 -7.86 -10.44 -11.64
CA ASP A 8 -6.76 -11.27 -12.13
C ASP A 8 -5.42 -10.51 -12.05
N GLU A 9 -4.31 -11.24 -12.22
CA GLU A 9 -2.95 -10.68 -12.21
C GLU A 9 -2.76 -9.53 -13.21
N GLY A 10 -3.40 -9.59 -14.38
CA GLY A 10 -3.31 -8.52 -15.39
C GLY A 10 -3.94 -7.22 -14.89
N ARG A 11 -5.12 -7.30 -14.28
CA ARG A 11 -5.82 -6.14 -13.69
C ARG A 11 -5.03 -5.56 -12.51
N VAL A 12 -4.41 -6.41 -11.69
CA VAL A 12 -3.56 -5.96 -10.58
C VAL A 12 -2.32 -5.27 -11.12
N GLN A 13 -1.67 -5.82 -12.15
CA GLN A 13 -0.54 -5.19 -12.81
C GLN A 13 -0.90 -3.82 -13.41
N GLU A 14 -2.07 -3.68 -14.03
CA GLU A 14 -2.55 -2.40 -14.55
C GLU A 14 -2.82 -1.38 -13.43
N LEU A 15 -3.36 -1.84 -12.30
CA LEU A 15 -3.53 -1.00 -11.12
C LEU A 15 -2.18 -0.51 -10.59
N VAL A 16 -1.20 -1.40 -10.44
CA VAL A 16 0.14 -1.05 -9.98
C VAL A 16 0.83 -0.11 -10.98
N THR A 17 0.71 -0.40 -12.28
CA THR A 17 1.25 0.45 -13.35
C THR A 17 0.64 1.84 -13.32
N TRP A 18 -0.67 1.97 -13.07
CA TRP A 18 -1.31 3.27 -12.88
C TRP A 18 -0.67 4.04 -11.73
N LEU A 19 -0.46 3.39 -10.57
CA LEU A 19 0.15 4.04 -9.42
C LEU A 19 1.57 4.53 -9.74
N ILE A 20 2.39 3.76 -10.46
CA ILE A 20 3.75 4.16 -10.86
C ILE A 20 3.71 5.37 -11.80
N THR A 21 2.83 5.33 -12.80
CA THR A 21 2.78 6.30 -13.91
C THR A 21 2.00 7.58 -13.58
N HIS A 22 1.24 7.61 -12.47
CA HIS A 22 0.43 8.77 -12.07
C HIS A 22 0.83 9.28 -10.67
N PRO A 23 1.99 9.95 -10.53
CA PRO A 23 2.44 10.54 -9.26
C PRO A 23 1.41 11.47 -8.63
N ALA A 24 0.72 12.29 -9.43
CA ALA A 24 -0.31 13.18 -8.93
C ALA A 24 -1.50 12.46 -8.28
N ASP A 25 -1.93 11.33 -8.84
CA ASP A 25 -2.99 10.52 -8.25
C ASP A 25 -2.54 9.86 -6.95
N ARG A 26 -1.30 9.36 -6.89
CA ARG A 26 -0.72 8.86 -5.63
C ARG A 26 -0.72 9.91 -4.53
N HIS A 27 -0.42 11.16 -4.88
CA HIS A 27 -0.46 12.26 -3.91
C HIS A 27 -1.85 12.41 -3.30
N VAL A 28 -2.91 12.37 -4.13
CA VAL A 28 -4.30 12.43 -3.67
C VAL A 28 -4.69 11.18 -2.86
N LEU A 29 -4.19 10.00 -3.24
CA LEU A 29 -4.53 8.73 -2.60
C LEU A 29 -3.88 8.56 -1.22
N TYR A 30 -2.61 8.95 -1.06
CA TYR A 30 -1.80 8.54 0.08
C TYR A 30 -1.34 9.69 0.97
N HIS A 31 -1.28 10.92 0.47
CA HIS A 31 -0.87 12.06 1.28
C HIS A 31 -2.09 12.81 1.83
N ASP A 32 -2.08 13.05 3.14
CA ASP A 32 -3.07 13.89 3.79
C ASP A 32 -2.74 15.36 3.51
N ARG A 33 -3.75 16.15 3.12
CA ARG A 33 -3.63 17.61 2.95
C ARG A 33 -3.21 18.30 4.24
N ASN A 34 -3.46 17.67 5.39
CA ASN A 34 -3.10 18.20 6.70
C ASN A 34 -1.63 17.96 7.08
N GLN A 35 -0.89 17.13 6.33
CA GLN A 35 0.55 16.85 6.54
C GLN A 35 1.41 17.53 5.46
N ALA A 36 1.24 18.85 5.33
CA ALA A 36 1.84 19.68 4.28
C ALA A 36 3.39 19.66 4.20
N GLY A 37 4.09 19.00 5.13
CA GLY A 37 5.56 18.92 5.18
C GLY A 37 6.19 17.60 4.74
N SER A 38 5.44 16.53 4.51
CA SER A 38 6.02 15.18 4.26
C SER A 38 5.82 14.66 2.83
N ALA A 39 5.06 15.37 2.00
CA ALA A 39 4.75 14.91 0.65
C ALA A 39 5.75 15.46 -0.37
N PRO A 40 6.32 14.63 -1.27
CA PRO A 40 7.13 15.12 -2.36
C PRO A 40 6.36 16.16 -3.20
N PRO A 41 7.01 17.25 -3.63
CA PRO A 41 6.34 18.24 -4.46
C PRO A 41 5.86 17.60 -5.77
N LEU A 42 4.60 17.88 -6.11
CA LEU A 42 3.99 17.44 -7.36
C LEU A 42 4.78 18.04 -8.55
N PRO A 43 5.02 17.27 -9.62
CA PRO A 43 5.56 17.82 -10.85
C PRO A 43 4.64 18.95 -11.36
N PRO A 44 5.19 20.09 -11.81
CA PRO A 44 4.41 21.30 -12.12
C PRO A 44 3.38 21.14 -13.24
N ASN A 45 3.50 20.08 -14.07
CA ASN A 45 2.59 19.79 -15.17
C ASN A 45 1.67 18.60 -14.94
N GLU A 46 1.76 17.91 -13.80
CA GLU A 46 0.87 16.80 -13.51
C GLU A 46 -0.36 17.26 -12.74
N ARG A 47 -1.53 16.97 -13.29
CA ARG A 47 -2.81 17.19 -12.63
C ARG A 47 -3.39 15.84 -12.23
N PRO A 48 -3.85 15.69 -10.98
CA PRO A 48 -4.50 14.45 -10.59
C PRO A 48 -5.79 14.28 -11.40
N SER A 49 -6.12 13.03 -11.69
CA SER A 49 -7.35 12.60 -12.35
C SER A 49 -8.61 13.02 -11.57
N GLY A 50 -8.44 13.33 -10.28
CA GLY A 50 -9.52 13.73 -9.40
C GLY A 50 -9.04 14.55 -8.21
N ARG A 51 -9.94 15.36 -7.62
CA ARG A 51 -9.62 16.14 -6.41
C ARG A 51 -9.75 15.34 -5.13
N GLN A 52 -10.50 14.24 -5.17
CA GLN A 52 -10.80 13.36 -4.05
C GLN A 52 -10.40 11.93 -4.37
N LYS A 53 -10.17 11.10 -3.34
CA LYS A 53 -9.82 9.68 -3.53
C LYS A 53 -10.84 8.93 -4.38
N LYS A 54 -12.14 9.20 -4.17
CA LYS A 54 -13.24 8.60 -4.96
C LYS A 54 -13.09 8.88 -6.47
N ASP A 55 -12.73 10.11 -6.83
CA ASP A 55 -12.56 10.52 -8.22
C ASP A 55 -11.37 9.81 -8.87
N VAL A 56 -10.26 9.68 -8.13
CA VAL A 56 -9.08 8.92 -8.58
C VAL A 56 -9.41 7.44 -8.72
N HIS A 57 -10.14 6.84 -7.76
CA HIS A 57 -10.61 5.46 -7.88
C HIS A 57 -11.51 5.26 -9.11
N ALA A 58 -12.34 6.24 -9.45
CA ALA A 58 -13.22 6.19 -10.62
C ALA A 58 -12.41 6.27 -11.93
N ALA A 59 -11.37 7.09 -11.97
CA ALA A 59 -10.45 7.18 -13.11
C ALA A 59 -9.71 5.85 -13.35
N ILE A 60 -9.18 5.25 -12.28
CA ILE A 60 -8.55 3.93 -12.32
C ILE A 60 -9.55 2.87 -12.79
N ALA A 61 -10.76 2.86 -12.22
CA ALA A 61 -11.79 1.91 -12.60
C ALA A 61 -12.16 2.03 -14.09
N LYS A 62 -12.29 3.25 -14.59
CA LYS A 62 -12.54 3.50 -16.01
C LYS A 62 -11.40 2.95 -16.87
N ASN A 63 -10.14 3.17 -16.49
CA ASN A 63 -8.99 2.66 -17.24
C ASN A 63 -8.96 1.13 -17.31
N ILE A 64 -9.19 0.46 -16.18
CA ILE A 64 -9.06 -1.00 -16.08
C ILE A 64 -10.26 -1.74 -16.69
N PHE A 65 -11.49 -1.24 -16.47
CA PHE A 65 -12.71 -2.02 -16.72
C PHE A 65 -13.53 -1.55 -17.91
N ASN A 66 -13.50 -0.27 -18.30
CA ASN A 66 -14.44 0.28 -19.28
C ASN A 66 -14.40 -0.41 -20.66
N SER A 67 -13.22 -0.86 -21.11
CA SER A 67 -13.07 -1.54 -22.40
C SER A 67 -13.22 -3.07 -22.32
N LYS A 68 -13.13 -3.65 -21.11
CA LYS A 68 -13.02 -5.10 -20.90
C LYS A 68 -14.30 -5.71 -20.33
N ASP A 69 -15.02 -4.95 -19.51
CA ASP A 69 -16.20 -5.40 -18.79
C ASP A 69 -17.43 -4.65 -19.34
N PRO A 70 -18.28 -5.30 -20.16
CA PRO A 70 -19.48 -4.66 -20.71
C PRO A 70 -20.44 -4.13 -19.65
N GLU A 71 -20.41 -4.73 -18.46
CA GLU A 71 -21.23 -4.32 -17.31
C GLU A 71 -20.77 -3.03 -16.66
N TYR A 72 -19.56 -2.54 -16.96
CA TYR A 72 -19.02 -1.32 -16.36
C TYR A 72 -19.98 -0.13 -16.54
N SER A 73 -20.53 0.04 -17.75
CA SER A 73 -21.45 1.14 -18.08
C SER A 73 -22.76 1.11 -17.29
N ASN A 74 -23.15 -0.05 -16.77
CA ASN A 74 -24.39 -0.20 -16.00
C ASN A 74 -24.22 0.24 -14.54
N ASP A 75 -23.01 0.08 -13.98
CA ASP A 75 -22.73 0.41 -12.58
C ASP A 75 -21.26 0.80 -12.35
N PRO A 76 -20.81 1.98 -12.82
CA PRO A 76 -19.42 2.43 -12.66
C PRO A 76 -19.00 2.61 -11.19
N GLU A 77 -19.96 2.89 -10.29
CA GLU A 77 -19.71 3.12 -8.87
C GLU A 77 -19.31 1.82 -8.15
N ARG A 78 -19.88 0.68 -8.53
CA ARG A 78 -19.45 -0.64 -8.05
C ARG A 78 -17.99 -0.92 -8.39
N TYR A 79 -17.54 -0.56 -9.59
CA TYR A 79 -16.13 -0.73 -9.99
C TYR A 79 -15.20 0.25 -9.26
N THR A 80 -15.64 1.48 -9.06
CA THR A 80 -14.92 2.47 -8.23
C THR A 80 -14.70 1.94 -6.81
N THR A 81 -15.74 1.35 -6.21
CA THR A 81 -15.65 0.73 -4.89
C THR A 81 -14.74 -0.49 -4.90
N SER A 82 -14.80 -1.31 -5.95
CA SER A 82 -13.92 -2.47 -6.15
C SER A 82 -12.43 -2.08 -6.18
N VAL A 83 -12.08 -0.98 -6.87
CA VAL A 83 -10.71 -0.43 -6.88
C VAL A 83 -10.27 -0.04 -5.46
N SER A 84 -11.11 0.70 -4.72
CA SER A 84 -10.82 1.08 -3.34
C SER A 84 -10.55 -0.13 -2.44
N ASN A 85 -11.38 -1.17 -2.58
CA ASN A 85 -11.23 -2.41 -1.82
C ASN A 85 -9.96 -3.15 -2.21
N ARG A 86 -9.61 -3.19 -3.51
CA ARG A 86 -8.39 -3.85 -3.97
C ARG A 86 -7.13 -3.14 -3.48
N LEU A 87 -7.08 -1.80 -3.53
CA LEU A 87 -5.97 -1.02 -2.95
C LEU A 87 -5.81 -1.29 -1.45
N THR A 88 -6.93 -1.42 -0.73
CA THR A 88 -6.91 -1.78 0.70
C THR A 88 -6.35 -3.19 0.93
N ALA A 89 -6.69 -4.16 0.07
CA ALA A 89 -6.14 -5.50 0.13
C ALA A 89 -4.63 -5.52 -0.15
N LEU A 90 -4.18 -4.87 -1.23
CA LEU A 90 -2.76 -4.75 -1.58
C LEU A 90 -1.95 -4.11 -0.44
N LYS A 91 -2.48 -3.07 0.20
CA LYS A 91 -1.86 -2.46 1.38
C LYS A 91 -1.65 -3.48 2.51
N ARG A 92 -2.65 -4.32 2.81
CA ARG A 92 -2.57 -5.34 3.85
C ARG A 92 -1.54 -6.42 3.50
N ASP A 93 -1.50 -6.84 2.24
CA ASP A 93 -0.53 -7.84 1.77
C ASP A 93 0.90 -7.30 1.86
N TYR A 94 1.12 -6.05 1.44
CA TYR A 94 2.40 -5.36 1.61
C TYR A 94 2.82 -5.25 3.09
N GLN A 95 1.91 -4.83 3.98
CA GLN A 95 2.19 -4.76 5.40
C GLN A 95 2.57 -6.11 6.00
N LYS A 96 1.91 -7.19 5.56
CA LYS A 96 2.25 -8.55 5.98
C LYS A 96 3.66 -8.93 5.54
N CYS A 97 4.06 -8.61 4.32
CA CYS A 97 5.42 -8.82 3.82
C CYS A 97 6.46 -8.02 4.61
N ARG A 98 6.23 -6.71 4.84
CA ARG A 98 7.11 -5.85 5.64
C ARG A 98 7.29 -6.37 7.07
N ASN A 99 6.21 -6.80 7.72
CA ASN A 99 6.27 -7.35 9.08
C ASN A 99 7.09 -8.65 9.12
N ARG A 100 6.94 -9.52 8.11
CA ARG A 100 7.75 -10.73 7.95
C ARG A 100 9.24 -10.39 7.86
N LEU A 101 9.60 -9.42 7.01
CA LEU A 101 10.99 -8.98 6.85
C LEU A 101 11.57 -8.37 8.13
N LYS A 102 10.80 -7.53 8.85
CA LYS A 102 11.24 -6.92 10.12
C LYS A 102 11.50 -7.98 11.21
N GLN A 103 10.69 -9.04 11.28
CA GLN A 103 10.88 -10.13 12.26
C GLN A 103 12.17 -10.93 12.03
N THR A 104 12.61 -11.10 10.79
CA THR A 104 13.84 -11.84 10.47
C THR A 104 15.11 -11.05 10.79
N GLY A 105 15.03 -9.72 10.92
CA GLY A 105 16.14 -8.89 11.40
C GLY A 105 16.48 -9.05 12.88
N ALA A 106 15.65 -9.78 13.65
CA ALA A 106 15.82 -10.00 15.09
C ALA A 106 16.81 -11.14 15.46
N GLY A 107 17.57 -11.66 14.48
CA GLY A 107 18.59 -12.69 14.66
C GLY A 107 18.27 -13.95 13.85
N VAL A 108 18.87 -14.05 12.67
CA VAL A 108 18.87 -15.31 11.89
C VAL A 108 19.96 -16.20 12.47
N HIS A 109 19.61 -17.42 12.85
CA HIS A 109 20.58 -18.41 13.31
C HIS A 109 21.48 -18.83 12.13
N PRO A 110 22.81 -18.90 12.28
CA PRO A 110 23.73 -19.20 11.17
C PRO A 110 23.51 -20.57 10.53
N ASP A 111 22.86 -21.50 11.24
CA ASP A 111 22.50 -22.85 10.74
C ASP A 111 21.09 -22.94 10.13
N ASP A 112 20.35 -21.83 10.02
CA ASP A 112 18.98 -21.87 9.51
C ASP A 112 18.99 -21.99 7.97
N PRO A 113 18.48 -23.08 7.36
CA PRO A 113 18.43 -23.27 5.91
C PRO A 113 17.35 -22.40 5.25
N ASN A 114 17.01 -21.27 5.87
CA ASN A 114 15.91 -20.44 5.45
C ASN A 114 16.23 -19.81 4.08
N PRO A 115 15.42 -20.09 3.04
CA PRO A 115 15.59 -19.46 1.74
C PRO A 115 15.52 -17.94 1.90
N ASN A 116 16.22 -17.19 1.04
CA ASN A 116 16.17 -15.73 1.04
C ASN A 116 14.71 -15.25 1.09
N LEU A 117 14.30 -14.74 2.26
CA LEU A 117 12.91 -14.42 2.55
C LEU A 117 12.34 -13.41 1.56
N LEU A 118 13.19 -12.49 1.08
CA LEU A 118 12.82 -11.52 0.05
C LEU A 118 12.52 -12.22 -1.29
N SER A 119 13.30 -13.23 -1.66
CA SER A 119 13.01 -14.04 -2.86
C SER A 119 11.68 -14.78 -2.76
N GLN A 120 11.35 -15.30 -1.57
CA GLN A 120 10.05 -15.94 -1.34
C GLN A 120 8.91 -14.91 -1.43
N ILE A 121 9.08 -13.73 -0.82
CA ILE A 121 8.09 -12.64 -0.91
C ILE A 121 7.85 -12.23 -2.36
N ARG A 122 8.91 -12.09 -3.16
CA ARG A 122 8.79 -11.77 -4.59
C ARG A 122 8.06 -12.85 -5.39
N SER A 123 8.21 -14.12 -4.99
CA SER A 123 7.47 -15.22 -5.61
C SER A 123 5.99 -15.21 -5.22
N ASP A 124 5.67 -14.93 -3.95
CA ASP A 124 4.30 -14.94 -3.42
C ASP A 124 3.52 -13.66 -3.77
N PHE A 125 4.23 -12.53 -3.92
CA PHE A 125 3.68 -11.22 -4.17
C PHE A 125 4.55 -10.47 -5.19
N PRO A 126 4.33 -10.72 -6.50
CA PRO A 126 5.19 -10.22 -7.57
C PRO A 126 5.33 -8.69 -7.62
N HIS A 127 4.31 -7.95 -7.18
CA HIS A 127 4.30 -6.48 -7.16
C HIS A 127 4.98 -5.87 -5.93
N TYR A 128 5.68 -6.67 -5.12
CA TYR A 128 6.27 -6.20 -3.86
C TYR A 128 7.24 -5.05 -4.08
N ASP A 129 8.19 -5.20 -5.03
CA ASP A 129 9.26 -4.21 -5.22
C ASP A 129 8.68 -2.87 -5.68
N GLU A 130 7.75 -2.87 -6.64
CA GLU A 130 7.11 -1.65 -7.12
C GLU A 130 6.26 -0.97 -6.03
N LEU A 131 5.56 -1.75 -5.20
CA LEU A 131 4.76 -1.20 -4.11
C LEU A 131 5.64 -0.71 -2.95
N ASP A 132 6.78 -1.36 -2.69
CA ASP A 132 7.76 -0.91 -1.70
C ASP A 132 8.35 0.44 -2.09
N GLU A 133 8.66 0.67 -3.37
CA GLU A 133 9.09 2.00 -3.86
C GLU A 133 8.06 3.10 -3.61
N ILE A 134 6.77 2.78 -3.66
CA ILE A 134 5.68 3.75 -3.50
C ILE A 134 5.33 3.98 -2.02
N TRP A 135 5.33 2.91 -1.22
CA TRP A 135 4.73 2.92 0.11
C TRP A 135 5.73 2.94 1.27
N ARG A 136 7.01 2.62 1.02
CA ARG A 136 8.05 2.69 2.04
C ARG A 136 8.16 4.10 2.60
N GLY A 137 8.21 4.21 3.93
CA GLY A 137 8.29 5.49 4.63
C GLY A 137 7.00 6.30 4.75
N ILE A 138 5.86 5.86 4.19
CA ILE A 138 4.57 6.54 4.41
C ILE A 138 3.99 6.09 5.78
N PRO A 139 3.77 7.01 6.75
CA PRO A 139 3.19 6.71 8.06
C PRO A 139 1.76 6.17 7.89
N GLY A 140 1.63 4.85 7.92
CA GLY A 140 0.37 4.15 7.68
C GLY A 140 0.50 2.97 6.71
N PHE A 141 1.57 2.91 5.93
CA PHE A 141 1.94 1.74 5.13
C PHE A 141 3.16 1.04 5.72
N ASP A 142 4.14 1.82 6.16
CA ASP A 142 5.35 1.33 6.81
C ASP A 142 5.43 1.92 8.22
N SER A 143 4.57 1.44 9.11
CA SER A 143 4.65 1.81 10.52
C SER A 143 5.89 1.19 11.14
N ASP A 144 6.69 2.01 11.81
CA ASP A 144 7.63 1.49 12.78
C ASP A 144 6.83 0.85 13.91
N LEU A 145 7.11 -0.42 14.18
CA LEU A 145 6.70 -1.01 15.44
C LEU A 145 7.39 -0.21 16.51
N ILE A 146 6.62 0.40 17.41
CA ILE A 146 7.12 0.75 18.73
C ILE A 146 7.61 -0.57 19.31
N SER A 147 8.90 -0.82 19.18
CA SER A 147 9.55 -1.95 19.80
C SER A 147 9.36 -1.74 21.30
N SER A 148 8.68 -2.68 21.96
CA SER A 148 8.78 -2.78 23.41
C SER A 148 10.20 -3.23 23.73
N ASP A 149 11.08 -2.27 23.91
CA ASP A 149 12.45 -2.51 24.33
C ASP A 149 12.40 -3.12 25.75
N PRO A 150 12.84 -4.38 25.96
CA PRO A 150 12.80 -5.02 27.28
C PRO A 150 13.78 -4.36 28.28
N THR A 151 14.54 -3.35 27.84
CA THR A 151 15.43 -2.56 28.69
C THR A 151 14.78 -1.31 29.30
N VAL A 152 13.56 -0.94 28.89
CA VAL A 152 12.83 0.18 29.52
C VAL A 152 12.06 -0.35 30.73
N ASP A 153 12.76 -0.42 31.85
CA ASP A 153 12.17 -0.61 33.17
C ASP A 153 11.37 0.64 33.56
N HIS A 154 10.07 0.63 33.29
CA HIS A 154 9.14 1.68 33.73
C HIS A 154 8.93 1.71 35.27
N ALA A 155 9.55 0.80 36.03
CA ALA A 155 9.47 0.78 37.49
C ALA A 155 10.60 1.55 38.20
N GLN A 156 11.55 2.17 37.48
CA GLN A 156 12.58 3.01 38.13
C GLN A 156 12.09 4.42 38.52
N GLY A 157 10.86 4.80 38.16
CA GLY A 157 10.28 6.12 38.47
C GLY A 157 9.64 6.27 39.86
N LEU A 158 9.65 5.24 40.72
CA LEU A 158 8.85 5.23 41.97
C LEU A 158 9.65 5.36 43.27
N LEU A 159 10.95 5.72 43.21
CA LEU A 159 11.78 5.95 44.41
C LEU A 159 12.50 7.31 44.42
N SER A 160 11.87 8.37 43.91
CA SER A 160 12.33 9.72 44.23
C SER A 160 11.20 10.73 44.21
N LEU A 161 10.45 10.80 45.31
CA LEU A 161 9.98 12.09 45.83
C LEU A 161 9.57 11.97 47.31
N VAL A 162 10.47 12.52 48.14
CA VAL A 162 10.36 12.94 49.56
C VAL A 162 10.27 11.86 50.64
#